data_AF-J4UM03-F1
#
_entry.id   AF-J4UM03-F1
#
_cell.length_a   1.000
_cell.length_b   1.000
_cell.length_c   1.000
_cell.angle_alpha   90.00
_cell.angle_beta   90.00
_cell.angle_gamma   90.00
#
_symmetry.space_group_name_H-M   'P 1'
#
loop_
_entity.id
_entity.type
_entity.pdbx_description
1 polymer ?
#
loop_
_entity_poly.entity_id
_entity_poly.type
_entity_poly.pdbx_seq_one_letter_code
_entity_poly.pdbx_strand_id
1 'polypeptide(L)'
;MKRLYYNIICRKNQQKQNKYKHLSYEQRLLIEFYMKNKKKLNLTMKDIAKTVGISERTLYREIKRGMVYGLLNSDLTKRDEYSAQKSQKQYTENI
;
A
#
# COMPACT_ATOMS: atom_id res chain seq x y z
N MET A 1 -18.79 26.07 -19.27
CA MET A 1 -19.60 25.05 -18.57
C MET A 1 -19.36 23.60 -19.01
N LYS A 2 -19.28 23.26 -20.30
CA LYS A 2 -19.08 21.86 -20.77
C LYS A 2 -17.77 21.17 -20.29
N ARG A 3 -16.67 21.93 -20.14
CA ARG A 3 -15.35 21.39 -19.74
C ARG A 3 -15.30 20.89 -18.29
N LEU A 4 -16.02 21.55 -17.38
CA LEU A 4 -16.14 21.11 -15.98
C LEU A 4 -16.93 19.80 -15.88
N TYR A 5 -18.03 19.69 -16.63
CA TYR A 5 -18.87 18.50 -16.69
C TYR A 5 -18.10 17.26 -17.17
N TYR A 6 -17.33 17.39 -18.27
CA TYR A 6 -16.49 16.31 -18.77
C TYR A 6 -15.45 15.85 -17.75
N ASN A 7 -14.78 16.77 -17.04
CA ASN A 7 -13.82 16.40 -15.99
C ASN A 7 -14.46 15.60 -14.84
N ILE A 8 -15.68 15.98 -14.42
CA ILE A 8 -16.40 15.27 -13.36
C ILE A 8 -16.76 13.84 -13.81
N ILE A 9 -17.22 13.67 -15.05
CA ILE A 9 -17.56 12.36 -15.61
C ILE A 9 -16.33 11.48 -15.74
N CYS A 10 -15.23 11.99 -16.32
CA CYS A 10 -13.98 11.25 -16.45
C CYS A 10 -13.45 10.78 -15.09
N ARG A 11 -13.51 11.65 -14.07
CA ARG A 11 -13.08 11.33 -12.71
C ARG A 11 -13.99 10.30 -12.02
N LYS A 12 -15.30 10.34 -12.26
CA LYS A 12 -16.25 9.30 -11.77
C LYS A 12 -16.00 7.95 -12.48
N ASN A 13 -15.74 7.97 -13.78
CA ASN A 13 -15.44 6.76 -14.55
C ASN A 13 -14.10 6.13 -14.14
N GLN A 14 -13.05 6.92 -13.89
CA GLN A 14 -11.79 6.43 -13.31
C GLN A 14 -12.00 5.77 -11.93
N GLN A 15 -12.82 6.37 -11.06
CA GLN A 15 -13.15 5.77 -9.77
C GLN A 15 -13.91 4.44 -9.90
N LYS A 16 -14.78 4.32 -10.90
CA LYS A 16 -15.55 3.09 -11.18
C LYS A 16 -14.67 1.97 -11.75
N GLN A 17 -13.73 2.29 -12.64
CA GLN A 17 -12.74 1.37 -13.23
C GLN A 17 -11.73 0.84 -12.19
N ASN A 18 -11.43 1.64 -11.15
CA ASN A 18 -10.50 1.26 -10.09
C ASN A 18 -11.15 0.43 -8.96
N LYS A 19 -12.45 0.14 -9.05
CA LYS A 19 -13.15 -0.63 -8.04
C LYS A 19 -12.74 -2.11 -8.14
N TYR A 20 -12.42 -2.73 -7.00
CA TYR A 20 -11.96 -4.12 -6.90
C TYR A 20 -10.59 -4.44 -7.52
N LYS A 21 -9.84 -3.43 -7.97
CA LYS A 21 -8.48 -3.65 -8.45
C LYS A 21 -7.59 -4.12 -7.30
N HIS A 22 -6.91 -5.24 -7.50
CA HIS A 22 -5.89 -5.71 -6.57
C HIS A 22 -4.61 -4.89 -6.71
N LEU A 23 -3.88 -4.73 -5.60
CA LEU A 23 -2.55 -4.11 -5.65
C LEU A 23 -1.64 -4.91 -6.59
N SER A 24 -0.89 -4.21 -7.44
CA SER A 24 0.20 -4.83 -8.19
C SER A 24 1.37 -5.15 -7.26
N TYR A 25 2.25 -6.07 -7.69
CA TYR A 25 3.46 -6.38 -6.92
C TYR A 25 4.37 -5.15 -6.78
N GLU A 26 4.48 -4.32 -7.81
CA GLU A 26 5.21 -3.05 -7.78
C GLU A 26 4.68 -2.09 -6.70
N GLN A 27 3.35 -1.96 -6.59
CA GLN A 27 2.74 -1.16 -5.52
C GLN A 27 3.09 -1.71 -4.14
N ARG A 28 3.16 -3.03 -3.97
CA ARG A 28 3.58 -3.66 -2.71
C ARG A 28 5.04 -3.36 -2.38
N LEU A 29 5.94 -3.46 -3.36
CA LEU A 29 7.35 -3.10 -3.20
C LEU A 29 7.51 -1.63 -2.82
N LEU A 30 6.72 -0.75 -3.43
CA LEU A 30 6.73 0.68 -3.11
C LEU A 30 6.27 0.94 -1.67
N ILE A 31 5.21 0.25 -1.22
CA ILE A 31 4.76 0.30 0.19
C ILE A 31 5.89 -0.18 1.12
N GLU A 32 6.53 -1.30 0.81
CA GLU A 32 7.64 -1.84 1.61
C GLU A 32 8.79 -0.84 1.71
N PHE A 33 9.22 -0.25 0.60
CA PHE A 33 10.26 0.78 0.58
C PHE A 33 9.90 1.97 1.48
N TYR A 34 8.69 2.52 1.36
CA TYR A 34 8.26 3.66 2.16
C TYR A 34 8.08 3.30 3.63
N MET A 35 7.61 2.11 3.95
CA MET A 35 7.45 1.65 5.33
C MET A 35 8.81 1.55 6.05
N LYS A 36 9.83 0.97 5.38
CA LYS A 36 11.19 0.90 5.94
C LYS A 36 11.81 2.28 6.14
N ASN A 37 11.57 3.20 5.21
CA ASN A 37 12.14 4.54 5.24
C ASN A 37 11.23 5.58 5.93
N LYS A 38 10.08 5.18 6.47
CA LYS A 38 9.05 6.08 7.01
C LYS A 38 9.59 7.07 8.04
N LYS A 39 10.39 6.57 8.99
CA LYS A 39 10.99 7.39 10.06
C LYS A 39 12.00 8.39 9.49
N LYS A 40 12.85 7.94 8.55
CA LYS A 40 13.89 8.76 7.91
C LYS A 40 13.29 9.87 7.06
N LEU A 41 12.19 9.59 6.36
CA LEU A 41 11.51 10.51 5.45
C LEU A 41 10.40 11.32 6.14
N ASN A 42 10.17 11.11 7.44
CA ASN A 42 9.08 11.73 8.21
C ASN A 42 7.69 11.61 7.52
N LEU A 43 7.39 10.44 6.96
CA LEU A 43 6.15 10.20 6.22
C LEU A 43 5.03 9.69 7.12
N THR A 44 3.81 10.17 6.88
CA THR A 44 2.59 9.61 7.49
C THR A 44 2.03 8.46 6.65
N MET A 45 1.14 7.64 7.22
CA MET A 45 0.44 6.60 6.44
C MET A 45 -0.37 7.19 5.27
N LYS A 46 -0.93 8.38 5.48
CA LYS A 46 -1.66 9.13 4.46
C LYS A 46 -0.78 9.54 3.28
N ASP A 47 0.45 9.99 3.57
CA ASP A 47 1.40 10.36 2.52
C ASP A 47 1.84 9.15 1.70
N ILE A 48 2.10 8.02 2.36
CA ILE A 48 2.44 6.75 1.69
C ILE A 48 1.28 6.31 0.79
N ALA A 49 0.05 6.29 1.31
CA ALA A 49 -1.13 5.92 0.54
C ALA A 49 -1.33 6.82 -0.69
N LYS A 50 -1.18 8.13 -0.51
CA LYS A 50 -1.25 9.12 -1.60
C LYS A 50 -0.18 8.90 -2.66
N THR A 51 1.05 8.61 -2.23
CA THR A 51 2.20 8.41 -3.13
C THR A 51 2.06 7.11 -3.95
N VAL A 52 1.56 6.05 -3.33
CA VAL A 52 1.28 4.76 -3.99
C VAL A 52 0.01 4.84 -4.87
N GLY A 53 -0.86 5.84 -4.64
CA GLY A 53 -2.11 6.02 -5.37
C GLY A 53 -3.25 5.12 -4.89
N ILE A 54 -3.27 4.77 -3.60
CA ILE A 54 -4.28 3.90 -2.97
C ILE A 54 -4.98 4.61 -1.81
N SER A 55 -6.10 4.04 -1.35
CA SER A 55 -6.75 4.53 -0.13
C SER A 55 -5.97 4.12 1.12
N GLU A 56 -6.04 4.93 2.18
CA GLU A 56 -5.45 4.59 3.48
C GLU A 56 -5.98 3.25 4.01
N ARG A 57 -7.28 2.99 3.85
CA ARG A 57 -7.91 1.71 4.24
C ARG A 57 -7.28 0.53 3.51
N THR A 58 -6.98 0.69 2.22
CA THR A 58 -6.30 -0.34 1.43
C THR A 58 -4.89 -0.58 1.95
N LEU A 59 -4.15 0.50 2.24
CA LEU A 59 -2.80 0.42 2.83
C LEU A 59 -2.81 -0.35 4.15
N TYR A 60 -3.72 -0.03 5.09
CA TYR A 60 -3.80 -0.75 6.37
C TYR A 60 -4.12 -2.24 6.21
N ARG A 61 -5.05 -2.60 5.30
CA ARG A 61 -5.36 -4.01 5.04
C ARG A 61 -4.19 -4.75 4.42
N GLU A 62 -3.46 -4.10 3.52
CA GLU A 62 -2.26 -4.66 2.92
C GLU A 62 -1.17 -4.86 3.97
N ILE A 63 -0.91 -3.87 4.81
CA ILE A 63 0.05 -3.98 5.93
C ILE A 63 -0.31 -5.16 6.82
N LYS A 64 -1.58 -5.32 7.20
CA LYS A 64 -2.04 -6.45 8.02
C LYS A 64 -1.77 -7.80 7.36
N ARG A 65 -1.92 -7.89 6.03
CA ARG A 65 -1.66 -9.10 5.24
C ARG A 65 -0.17 -9.44 5.20
N GLY A 66 0.68 -8.46 4.90
CA GLY A 66 2.12 -8.65 4.73
C GLY A 66 2.97 -8.52 5.99
N MET A 67 2.39 -8.26 7.17
CA MET A 67 3.17 -8.02 8.39
C MET A 67 3.92 -9.28 8.85
N VAL A 68 5.22 -9.16 9.10
CA VAL A 68 6.06 -10.18 9.72
C VAL A 68 6.42 -9.72 11.12
N TYR A 69 6.10 -10.54 12.11
CA TYR A 69 6.28 -10.20 13.52
C TYR A 69 7.54 -10.86 14.08
N GLY A 70 8.20 -10.17 15.02
CA GLY A 70 9.27 -10.74 15.82
C GLY A 70 10.56 -11.06 15.06
N LEU A 71 10.87 -10.31 14.00
CA LEU A 71 12.16 -10.41 13.31
C LEU A 71 13.28 -10.04 14.28
N LEU A 72 14.30 -10.90 14.36
CA LEU A 72 15.44 -10.69 15.24
C LEU A 72 16.50 -9.83 14.54
N ASN A 73 16.91 -8.77 15.22
CA ASN A 73 18.01 -7.91 14.80
C ASN A 73 19.35 -8.52 15.24
N SER A 74 20.46 -8.00 14.72
CA SER A 74 21.81 -8.41 15.14
C SER A 74 22.08 -8.12 16.61
N ASP A 75 21.46 -7.09 17.17
CA ASP A 75 21.51 -6.71 18.58
C ASP A 75 20.50 -7.48 19.45
N LEU A 76 19.92 -8.57 18.93
CA LEU A 76 18.90 -9.41 19.56
C LEU A 76 17.57 -8.69 19.89
N THR A 77 17.39 -7.44 19.47
CA THR A 77 16.10 -6.76 19.59
C THR A 77 15.12 -7.30 18.55
N LYS A 78 13.82 -7.22 18.85
CA LYS A 78 12.76 -7.67 17.94
C LYS A 78 12.15 -6.48 17.19
N ARG A 79 11.84 -6.68 15.91
CA ARG A 79 11.11 -5.70 15.08
C ARG A 79 10.00 -6.36 14.28
N ASP A 80 8.98 -5.57 13.97
CA ASP A 80 7.91 -5.94 13.07
C ASP A 80 8.08 -5.18 11.75
N GLU A 81 8.00 -5.89 10.63
CA GLU A 81 8.28 -5.33 9.31
C GLU A 81 7.27 -5.84 8.28
N TYR A 82 6.83 -4.95 7.41
CA TYR A 82 5.98 -5.32 6.28
C TYR A 82 6.83 -5.94 5.16
N SER A 83 6.41 -7.10 4.66
CA SER A 83 7.04 -7.77 3.51
C SER A 83 6.09 -7.84 2.32
N ALA A 84 6.49 -7.26 1.19
CA ALA A 84 5.73 -7.32 -0.05
C ALA A 84 5.62 -8.76 -0.56
N GLN A 85 6.69 -9.54 -0.44
CA GLN A 85 6.74 -10.94 -0.84
C GLN A 85 5.73 -11.78 -0.05
N LYS A 86 5.67 -11.61 1.28
CA LYS A 86 4.67 -12.31 2.11
C LYS A 86 3.25 -11.96 1.67
N SER A 87 2.97 -10.67 1.46
CA SER A 87 1.63 -10.22 1.04
C SER A 87 1.26 -10.77 -0.34
N GLN A 88 2.20 -10.80 -1.29
CA GLN A 88 2.01 -11.37 -2.61
C GLN A 88 1.72 -12.86 -2.53
N LYS A 89 2.51 -13.60 -1.74
CA LYS A 89 2.33 -15.04 -1.51
C LYS A 89 0.95 -15.35 -0.95
N GLN A 90 0.53 -14.61 0.07
CA GLN A 90 -0.79 -14.76 0.67
C GLN A 90 -1.92 -14.50 -0.34
N TYR A 91 -1.75 -13.51 -1.21
CA TYR A 91 -2.70 -13.23 -2.29
C TYR A 91 -2.73 -14.33 -3.36
N THR A 92 -1.59 -14.88 -3.77
CA THR A 92 -1.53 -15.91 -4.81
C THR A 92 -2.00 -17.27 -4.33
N GLU A 93 -1.70 -17.62 -3.08
CA GLU A 93 -2.00 -18.93 -2.52
C GLU A 93 -3.39 -19.00 -1.86
N ASN A 94 -4.10 -17.87 -1.75
CA ASN A 94 -5.40 -17.75 -1.05
C ASN A 94 -5.38 -18.31 0.39
N ILE A 95 -4.26 -18.15 1.10
CA ILE A 95 -4.05 -18.61 2.49
C ILE A 95 -4.45 -17.53 3.51
#